data_AF-Q96MI6-F1
#
_entry.id   AF-Q96MI6-F1
#
_cell.length_a   1.000
_cell.length_b   1.000
_cell.length_c   1.000
_cell.angle_alpha   90.00
_cell.angle_beta   90.00
_cell.angle_gamma   90.00
#
_symmetry.space_group_name_H-M   'P 1'
#
loop_
_entity.id
_entity.type
_entity.pdbx_description
1 polymer ?
#
loop_
_entity_poly.entity_id
_entity_poly.type
_entity_poly.pdbx_seq_one_letter_code
_entity_poly.pdbx_strand_id
1 'polypeptide(L)'
;MSAGWFRRRFLPGEPLPAPRPPGPHASPVPYRRPRFLRGSSSSPGAADASRRPDSRPVRSPARGRTLPWNAGYAEIINAEKSEFNEDQAACGKLCIRRCEFGAEEEWLTLCPEEFLTGHYWALFDGHGGPAAAILAANTLHSCLRRQLEAVVEGLVATQPPMHLNGRCICPSDPQFVEEKGIRAEDLVIGALESAFQECDEVIGRELEASGQMGGCTALVAVSLQGKLYMANAGDSRAILVRRDEIRPLSFEFTPETERQRIQQLAFVYPELLAGEFTRLEFPRRLKGDDLGQKVLFRDHHMSGWSYKRVEKSDLKYPLIHGQGRQARLLGTLAVSRGLGDHQLRVLDTNIQLKPFLLSVPQVTVLDVDQLELQEDDVVVMATDGLWDVLSNEQVAWLVRSFLPGNQEDPHRFSKLAQMLIHSTQGKEDSLTEEGQVSYDDVSVFVIPLHSQGQESSDH
;
A
#
# COMPACT_ATOMS: atom_id res chain seq x y z
N MET A 1 15.65 9.71 11.32
CA MET A 1 14.77 10.19 12.43
C MET A 1 15.61 10.36 13.69
N SER A 2 15.48 11.46 14.43
CA SER A 2 16.19 11.66 15.70
C SER A 2 15.47 10.94 16.85
N ALA A 3 16.23 10.34 17.78
CA ALA A 3 15.70 9.69 18.97
C ALA A 3 14.76 10.60 19.79
N GLY A 4 14.97 11.92 19.76
CA GLY A 4 14.12 12.90 20.44
C GLY A 4 12.73 13.06 19.84
N TRP A 5 12.57 12.87 18.53
CA TRP A 5 11.26 12.90 17.86
C TRP A 5 10.45 11.64 18.20
N PHE A 6 11.10 10.47 18.20
CA PHE A 6 10.47 9.19 18.53
C PHE A 6 9.93 9.17 19.97
N ARG A 7 10.72 9.66 20.96
CA ARG A 7 10.26 9.75 22.35
C ARG A 7 9.02 10.62 22.54
N ARG A 8 8.95 11.79 21.89
CA ARG A 8 7.81 12.70 22.02
C ARG A 8 6.53 12.14 21.41
N ARG A 9 6.64 11.32 20.36
CA ARG A 9 5.48 10.83 19.60
C ARG A 9 4.94 9.49 20.11
N PHE A 10 5.79 8.61 20.64
CA PHE A 10 5.41 7.22 20.91
C PHE A 10 5.64 6.72 22.35
N LEU A 11 6.38 7.46 23.19
CA LEU A 11 6.56 7.05 24.59
C LEU A 11 5.57 7.79 25.50
N PRO A 12 4.92 7.10 26.44
CA PRO A 12 4.07 7.76 27.43
C PRO A 12 4.95 8.68 28.30
N GLY A 13 4.70 9.99 28.19
CA GLY A 13 5.06 10.94 29.23
C GLY A 13 4.29 10.65 30.53
N GLU A 14 4.45 11.52 31.53
CA GLU A 14 3.72 11.49 32.81
C GLU A 14 2.26 11.02 32.69
N PRO A 15 1.71 10.34 33.72
CA PRO A 15 0.41 9.67 33.65
C PRO A 15 -0.62 10.55 32.94
N LEU A 16 -1.10 10.04 31.80
CA LEU A 16 -2.05 10.75 30.95
C LEU A 16 -3.21 11.24 31.83
N PRO A 17 -3.58 12.53 31.78
CA PRO A 17 -4.77 12.99 32.45
C PRO A 17 -5.95 12.14 31.99
N ALA A 18 -6.91 11.89 32.90
CA ALA A 18 -8.13 11.16 32.59
C ALA A 18 -8.70 11.66 31.24
N PRO A 19 -9.12 10.76 30.34
CA PRO A 19 -9.57 11.15 29.01
C PRO A 19 -10.60 12.27 29.15
N ARG A 20 -10.37 13.38 28.44
CA ARG A 20 -11.40 14.42 28.33
C ARG A 20 -12.70 13.72 27.92
N PRO A 21 -13.85 14.03 28.55
CA PRO A 21 -15.11 13.51 28.05
C PRO A 21 -15.19 13.88 26.56
N PRO A 22 -15.52 12.92 25.69
CA PRO A 22 -15.50 13.17 24.25
C PRO A 22 -16.38 14.39 23.97
N GLY A 23 -15.79 15.40 23.33
CA GLY A 23 -16.60 16.41 22.66
C GLY A 23 -17.50 15.72 21.62
N PRO A 24 -18.51 16.41 21.07
CA PRO A 24 -19.32 15.81 20.02
C PRO A 24 -18.38 15.33 18.89
N HIS A 25 -18.36 14.03 18.66
CA HIS A 25 -17.58 13.44 17.58
C HIS A 25 -18.04 14.04 16.25
N ALA A 26 -17.10 14.19 15.31
CA ALA A 26 -17.45 14.42 13.92
C ALA A 26 -18.33 13.26 13.42
N SER A 27 -19.15 13.50 12.39
CA SER A 27 -19.94 12.42 11.80
C SER A 27 -19.02 11.28 11.32
N PRO A 28 -19.38 10.01 11.55
CA PRO A 28 -18.58 8.89 11.05
C PRO A 28 -18.45 8.94 9.53
N VAL A 29 -17.31 8.49 9.02
CA VAL A 29 -17.03 8.31 7.59
C VAL A 29 -18.05 7.32 7.03
N PRO A 30 -18.96 7.77 6.15
CA PRO A 30 -19.99 6.89 5.60
C PRO A 30 -19.37 5.89 4.63
N TYR A 31 -19.79 4.63 4.71
CA TYR A 31 -19.36 3.61 3.75
C TYR A 31 -19.71 4.02 2.32
N ARG A 32 -18.74 3.88 1.42
CA ARG A 32 -18.90 4.10 -0.02
C ARG A 32 -17.92 3.21 -0.78
N ARG A 33 -18.32 2.74 -1.95
CA ARG A 33 -17.43 2.11 -2.94
C ARG A 33 -16.51 3.12 -3.63
N PRO A 34 -15.48 2.64 -4.36
CA PRO A 34 -14.64 3.44 -5.24
C PRO A 34 -15.46 4.38 -6.13
N ARG A 35 -14.97 5.61 -6.33
CA ARG A 35 -15.73 6.67 -7.03
C ARG A 35 -16.18 6.25 -8.43
N PHE A 36 -15.34 5.52 -9.16
CA PHE A 36 -15.62 5.07 -10.52
C PHE A 36 -16.65 3.93 -10.62
N LEU A 37 -16.94 3.21 -9.52
CA LEU A 37 -18.02 2.23 -9.42
C LEU A 37 -19.37 2.85 -9.02
N ARG A 38 -19.41 4.15 -8.72
CA ARG A 38 -20.66 4.81 -8.35
C ARG A 38 -21.51 5.05 -9.59
N GLY A 39 -22.70 4.45 -9.62
CA GLY A 39 -23.66 4.54 -10.73
C GLY A 39 -23.72 3.30 -11.64
N SER A 40 -22.78 2.36 -11.52
CA SER A 40 -22.92 1.03 -12.14
C SER A 40 -23.91 0.20 -11.31
N SER A 41 -25.19 0.25 -11.69
CA SER A 41 -26.34 -0.44 -11.07
C SER A 41 -26.63 -0.11 -9.59
N SER A 42 -27.80 0.54 -9.40
CA SER A 42 -28.62 0.69 -8.18
C SER A 42 -28.05 1.46 -6.98
N SER A 43 -28.86 2.40 -6.49
CA SER A 43 -28.65 3.24 -5.30
C SER A 43 -28.16 2.46 -4.08
N PRO A 44 -27.38 3.10 -3.17
CA PRO A 44 -26.72 2.44 -2.03
C PRO A 44 -27.61 1.59 -1.10
N GLY A 45 -28.95 1.72 -1.16
CA GLY A 45 -29.88 0.96 -0.32
C GLY A 45 -30.89 0.07 -1.05
N ALA A 46 -30.97 0.10 -2.39
CA ALA A 46 -32.08 -0.56 -3.10
C ALA A 46 -31.75 -1.96 -3.66
N ALA A 47 -30.48 -2.28 -3.92
CA ALA A 47 -30.08 -3.61 -4.42
C ALA A 47 -29.46 -4.53 -3.38
N ASP A 48 -29.30 -4.09 -2.14
CA ASP A 48 -28.92 -5.00 -1.05
C ASP A 48 -30.12 -5.78 -0.49
N ALA A 49 -31.34 -5.29 -0.70
CA ALA A 49 -32.56 -5.90 -0.16
C ALA A 49 -33.11 -7.08 -1.00
N SER A 50 -32.68 -7.26 -2.25
CA SER A 50 -33.20 -8.33 -3.15
C SER A 50 -32.22 -9.48 -3.40
N ARG A 51 -31.17 -9.60 -2.57
CA ARG A 51 -30.12 -10.61 -2.71
C ARG A 51 -30.64 -12.03 -2.47
N ARG A 52 -30.28 -12.96 -3.36
CA ARG A 52 -30.17 -14.37 -2.95
C ARG A 52 -29.02 -14.43 -1.93
N PRO A 53 -29.18 -15.11 -0.78
CA PRO A 53 -28.16 -15.19 0.26
C PRO A 53 -26.75 -15.51 -0.28
N ASP A 54 -26.68 -16.33 -1.33
CA ASP A 54 -25.41 -16.87 -1.84
C ASP A 54 -24.80 -16.08 -3.02
N SER A 55 -25.42 -15.00 -3.51
CA SER A 55 -24.87 -14.27 -4.66
C SER A 55 -23.76 -13.30 -4.22
N ARG A 56 -22.50 -13.61 -4.56
CA ARG A 56 -21.35 -12.68 -4.48
C ARG A 56 -21.06 -12.05 -5.84
N PRO A 57 -21.74 -10.95 -6.24
CA PRO A 57 -21.54 -10.39 -7.57
C PRO A 57 -20.18 -9.71 -7.68
N VAL A 58 -19.40 -10.10 -8.69
CA VAL A 58 -18.22 -9.36 -9.13
C VAL A 58 -18.68 -8.05 -9.76
N ARG A 59 -18.12 -6.93 -9.32
CA ARG A 59 -18.42 -5.59 -9.81
C ARG A 59 -17.25 -5.03 -10.59
N SER A 60 -17.55 -4.32 -11.66
CA SER A 60 -16.58 -3.59 -12.48
C SER A 60 -17.18 -2.23 -12.88
N PRO A 61 -16.38 -1.27 -13.36
CA PRO A 61 -16.90 -0.03 -13.93
C PRO A 61 -17.96 -0.30 -15.00
N ALA A 62 -18.98 0.56 -15.07
CA ALA A 62 -20.03 0.45 -16.08
C ALA A 62 -19.45 0.53 -17.51
N ARG A 63 -20.08 -0.15 -18.47
CA ARG A 63 -19.69 -0.05 -19.89
C ARG A 63 -19.68 1.43 -20.33
N GLY A 64 -18.61 1.84 -21.02
CA GLY A 64 -18.37 3.22 -21.44
C GLY A 64 -17.65 4.10 -20.41
N ARG A 65 -17.45 3.66 -19.16
CA ARG A 65 -16.55 4.32 -18.21
C ARG A 65 -15.18 3.68 -18.25
N THR A 66 -14.32 4.19 -19.12
CA THR A 66 -12.92 3.80 -19.22
C THR A 66 -12.12 4.43 -18.08
N LEU A 67 -11.25 3.63 -17.46
CA LEU A 67 -10.27 4.15 -16.50
C LEU A 67 -9.03 4.66 -17.26
N PRO A 68 -8.13 5.41 -16.61
CA PRO A 68 -6.87 5.81 -17.24
C PRO A 68 -6.16 4.63 -17.88
N TRP A 69 -5.61 4.84 -19.08
CA TRP A 69 -4.98 3.82 -19.92
C TRP A 69 -5.88 2.64 -20.29
N ASN A 70 -7.21 2.80 -20.25
CA ASN A 70 -8.15 1.69 -20.39
C ASN A 70 -7.92 0.57 -19.37
N ALA A 71 -7.39 0.91 -18.17
CA ALA A 71 -7.18 -0.06 -17.13
C ALA A 71 -8.48 -0.78 -16.76
N GLY A 72 -8.37 -2.10 -16.57
CA GLY A 72 -9.44 -2.92 -16.02
C GLY A 72 -9.49 -2.81 -14.50
N TYR A 73 -10.69 -2.83 -13.94
CA TYR A 73 -10.89 -2.99 -12.51
C TYR A 73 -12.06 -3.93 -12.24
N ALA A 74 -11.90 -4.78 -11.23
CA ALA A 74 -13.01 -5.52 -10.65
C ALA A 74 -12.84 -5.64 -9.13
N GLU A 75 -13.96 -5.77 -8.42
CA GLU A 75 -13.99 -6.10 -6.98
C GLU A 75 -15.12 -7.08 -6.65
N ILE A 76 -14.95 -7.85 -5.59
CA ILE A 76 -16.00 -8.71 -5.01
C ILE A 76 -16.00 -8.53 -3.50
N ILE A 77 -17.20 -8.52 -2.91
CA ILE A 77 -17.36 -8.57 -1.46
C ILE A 77 -17.29 -10.02 -1.01
N ASN A 78 -16.57 -10.20 0.09
CA ASN A 78 -16.40 -11.41 0.85
C ASN A 78 -17.70 -12.20 1.13
N ALA A 79 -17.54 -13.50 1.36
CA ALA A 79 -18.53 -14.42 1.92
C ALA A 79 -18.76 -14.16 3.43
N GLU A 80 -19.35 -13.00 3.76
CA GLU A 80 -19.89 -12.70 5.11
C GLU A 80 -18.88 -12.38 6.24
N LYS A 81 -17.58 -12.17 5.98
CA LYS A 81 -16.60 -11.72 6.99
C LYS A 81 -16.97 -10.36 7.61
N SER A 82 -17.51 -9.46 6.80
CA SER A 82 -17.85 -8.07 7.16
C SER A 82 -19.16 -7.65 6.48
N GLU A 83 -19.84 -6.66 7.07
CA GLU A 83 -21.05 -6.07 6.48
C GLU A 83 -20.76 -5.29 5.18
N PHE A 84 -19.56 -4.73 5.08
CA PHE A 84 -19.12 -3.86 3.99
C PHE A 84 -17.82 -4.35 3.38
N ASN A 85 -17.61 -4.05 2.08
CA ASN A 85 -16.30 -4.21 1.46
C ASN A 85 -15.30 -3.33 2.21
N GLU A 86 -14.24 -3.90 2.77
CA GLU A 86 -13.19 -3.12 3.41
C GLU A 86 -12.18 -2.61 2.37
N ASP A 87 -12.12 -3.22 1.19
CA ASP A 87 -11.31 -2.75 0.07
C ASP A 87 -11.81 -1.40 -0.49
N GLN A 88 -10.85 -0.57 -0.90
CA GLN A 88 -11.06 0.61 -1.73
C GLN A 88 -10.04 0.70 -2.85
N ALA A 89 -10.39 1.54 -3.82
CA ALA A 89 -9.57 1.82 -4.97
C ALA A 89 -9.74 3.26 -5.43
N ALA A 90 -8.68 3.81 -6.02
CA ALA A 90 -8.68 5.12 -6.64
C ALA A 90 -7.79 5.12 -7.87
N CYS A 91 -8.15 5.89 -8.89
CA CYS A 91 -7.30 6.11 -10.05
C CYS A 91 -7.63 7.46 -10.69
N GLY A 92 -6.69 8.03 -11.43
CA GLY A 92 -6.92 9.28 -12.16
C GLY A 92 -5.66 9.87 -12.76
N LYS A 93 -5.84 11.00 -13.45
CA LYS A 93 -4.74 11.83 -13.96
C LYS A 93 -4.14 12.66 -12.82
N LEU A 94 -2.82 12.71 -12.76
CA LEU A 94 -2.05 13.64 -11.95
C LEU A 94 -1.66 14.82 -12.84
N CYS A 95 -2.02 16.04 -12.42
CA CYS A 95 -1.53 17.27 -13.02
C CYS A 95 -0.67 17.98 -11.98
N ILE A 96 0.63 18.05 -12.22
CA ILE A 96 1.64 18.59 -11.31
C ILE A 96 2.01 19.98 -11.82
N ARG A 97 1.54 21.02 -11.14
CA ARG A 97 1.81 22.40 -11.55
C ARG A 97 3.27 22.78 -11.31
N ARG A 98 3.87 23.45 -12.30
CA ARG A 98 5.20 24.05 -12.23
C ARG A 98 5.13 25.49 -11.74
N CYS A 99 6.12 25.95 -10.98
CA CYS A 99 6.22 27.31 -10.44
C CYS A 99 7.63 27.84 -10.69
N GLU A 100 7.79 28.78 -11.62
CA GLU A 100 9.09 29.44 -11.82
C GLU A 100 9.45 30.32 -10.61
N PHE A 101 10.53 29.99 -9.92
CA PHE A 101 11.18 30.87 -8.95
C PHE A 101 12.20 31.76 -9.69
N GLY A 102 11.86 33.00 -10.03
CA GLY A 102 12.87 33.95 -10.53
C GLY A 102 12.42 35.13 -11.41
N ALA A 103 11.17 35.18 -11.89
CA ALA A 103 10.71 36.34 -12.65
C ALA A 103 10.19 37.45 -11.70
N GLU A 104 11.11 38.17 -11.06
CA GLU A 104 10.85 39.59 -10.80
C GLU A 104 10.81 40.29 -12.17
N GLU A 105 9.69 40.92 -12.50
CA GLU A 105 9.55 41.90 -13.60
C GLU A 105 10.01 41.45 -15.00
N GLU A 106 9.10 40.93 -15.82
CA GLU A 106 8.81 41.46 -17.17
C GLU A 106 7.70 40.64 -17.86
N TRP A 107 6.84 41.34 -18.57
CA TRP A 107 5.55 40.86 -19.07
C TRP A 107 5.71 39.99 -20.33
N LEU A 108 4.86 38.98 -20.46
CA LEU A 108 4.43 38.36 -21.74
C LEU A 108 5.44 37.54 -22.55
N THR A 109 6.18 36.61 -21.93
CA THR A 109 6.63 35.40 -22.66
C THR A 109 5.80 34.20 -22.24
N LEU A 110 4.72 33.93 -22.98
CA LEU A 110 4.00 32.65 -22.92
C LEU A 110 4.93 31.57 -23.49
N CYS A 111 5.08 30.42 -22.79
CA CYS A 111 5.59 29.07 -23.19
C CYS A 111 6.67 28.53 -22.20
N PRO A 112 6.85 27.21 -21.94
CA PRO A 112 6.08 26.00 -22.33
C PRO A 112 5.65 25.08 -21.16
N GLU A 113 4.48 24.43 -21.31
CA GLU A 113 3.86 23.41 -20.44
C GLU A 113 3.85 23.71 -18.92
N GLU A 114 2.78 24.37 -18.47
CA GLU A 114 2.51 24.70 -17.05
C GLU A 114 2.42 23.47 -16.12
N PHE A 115 2.23 22.27 -16.68
CA PHE A 115 1.98 21.05 -15.90
C PHE A 115 2.78 19.87 -16.41
N LEU A 116 3.44 19.18 -15.49
CA LEU A 116 3.87 17.80 -15.72
C LEU A 116 2.67 16.88 -15.47
N THR A 117 2.37 15.99 -16.41
CA THR A 117 1.22 15.08 -16.27
C THR A 117 1.65 13.64 -16.01
N GLY A 118 0.80 12.92 -15.30
CA GLY A 118 0.99 11.51 -15.00
C GLY A 118 -0.34 10.83 -14.70
N HIS A 119 -0.28 9.57 -14.33
CA HIS A 119 -1.45 8.79 -13.94
C HIS A 119 -1.16 8.04 -12.65
N TYR A 120 -2.20 7.76 -11.86
CA TYR A 120 -2.07 6.91 -10.69
C TYR A 120 -3.21 5.91 -10.59
N TRP A 121 -2.91 4.77 -9.97
CA TRP A 121 -3.85 3.74 -9.54
C TRP A 121 -3.46 3.31 -8.14
N ALA A 122 -4.44 3.08 -7.28
CA ALA A 122 -4.22 2.77 -5.88
C ALA A 122 -5.24 1.74 -5.41
N LEU A 123 -4.78 0.74 -4.66
CA LEU A 123 -5.57 -0.21 -3.89
C LEU A 123 -5.32 0.00 -2.40
N PHE A 124 -6.38 -0.13 -1.61
CA PHE A 124 -6.34 -0.04 -0.16
C PHE A 124 -7.17 -1.18 0.41
N ASP A 125 -6.50 -2.15 1.02
CA ASP A 125 -7.15 -3.25 1.74
C ASP A 125 -7.39 -2.82 3.18
N GLY A 126 -8.65 -2.70 3.58
CA GLY A 126 -9.05 -2.15 4.87
C GLY A 126 -9.18 -3.23 5.96
N HIS A 127 -8.93 -2.85 7.21
CA HIS A 127 -9.19 -3.72 8.36
C HIS A 127 -9.71 -2.93 9.56
N GLY A 128 -10.58 -3.57 10.34
CA GLY A 128 -11.23 -2.92 11.48
C GLY A 128 -12.29 -1.90 11.05
N GLY A 129 -12.88 -2.09 9.87
CA GLY A 129 -13.83 -1.20 9.20
C GLY A 129 -13.25 -0.58 7.91
N PRO A 130 -14.11 -0.13 6.99
CA PRO A 130 -13.70 0.43 5.70
C PRO A 130 -13.20 1.89 5.80
N ALA A 131 -13.29 2.53 6.97
CA ALA A 131 -13.13 3.97 7.11
C ALA A 131 -11.72 4.46 6.74
N ALA A 132 -10.66 3.74 7.14
CA ALA A 132 -9.29 4.07 6.81
C ALA A 132 -9.04 3.99 5.30
N ALA A 133 -9.47 2.90 4.65
CA ALA A 133 -9.35 2.71 3.21
C ALA A 133 -10.12 3.79 2.43
N ILE A 134 -11.32 4.17 2.89
CA ILE A 134 -12.13 5.25 2.29
C ILE A 134 -11.40 6.59 2.41
N LEU A 135 -10.85 6.92 3.57
CA LEU A 135 -10.09 8.15 3.77
C LEU A 135 -8.84 8.16 2.89
N ALA A 136 -8.11 7.05 2.81
CA ALA A 136 -6.92 6.90 1.98
C ALA A 136 -7.23 7.13 0.49
N ALA A 137 -8.26 6.45 -0.04
CA ALA A 137 -8.72 6.60 -1.42
C ALA A 137 -9.15 8.04 -1.76
N ASN A 138 -9.68 8.78 -0.78
CA ASN A 138 -10.09 10.17 -0.96
C ASN A 138 -8.98 11.21 -0.73
N THR A 139 -7.84 10.82 -0.14
CA THR A 139 -6.82 11.77 0.35
C THR A 139 -5.47 11.60 -0.34
N LEU A 140 -5.00 10.36 -0.53
CA LEU A 140 -3.61 10.09 -0.91
C LEU A 140 -3.20 10.78 -2.23
N HIS A 141 -4.08 10.82 -3.22
CA HIS A 141 -3.81 11.49 -4.50
C HIS A 141 -3.56 13.01 -4.35
N SER A 142 -4.21 13.65 -3.37
CA SER A 142 -3.99 15.07 -3.08
C SER A 142 -2.66 15.29 -2.39
N CYS A 143 -2.25 14.38 -1.49
CA CYS A 143 -0.91 14.36 -0.90
C CYS A 143 0.15 14.17 -1.98
N LEU A 144 -0.01 13.16 -2.85
CA LEU A 144 0.90 12.88 -3.96
C LEU A 144 1.10 14.10 -4.85
N ARG A 145 0.00 14.74 -5.29
CA ARG A 145 0.09 15.95 -6.13
C ARG A 145 0.93 17.03 -5.44
N ARG A 146 0.65 17.35 -4.18
CA ARG A 146 1.35 18.41 -3.45
C ARG A 146 2.83 18.11 -3.27
N GLN A 147 3.18 16.87 -2.93
CA GLN A 147 4.58 16.45 -2.73
C GLN A 147 5.34 16.46 -4.07
N LEU A 148 4.69 16.07 -5.17
CA LEU A 148 5.27 16.15 -6.52
C LEU A 148 5.43 17.60 -7.00
N GLU A 149 4.45 18.46 -6.75
CA GLU A 149 4.54 19.91 -7.03
C GLU A 149 5.70 20.56 -6.28
N ALA A 150 6.01 20.10 -5.06
CA ALA A 150 7.12 20.62 -4.27
C ALA A 150 8.51 20.25 -4.84
N VAL A 151 8.62 19.22 -5.68
CA VAL A 151 9.88 18.74 -6.26
C VAL A 151 9.95 18.87 -7.78
N VAL A 152 8.89 19.36 -8.43
CA VAL A 152 8.74 19.34 -9.90
C VAL A 152 9.86 20.07 -10.63
N GLU A 153 10.35 21.18 -10.09
CA GLU A 153 11.46 21.93 -10.71
C GLU A 153 12.76 21.12 -10.75
N GLY A 154 12.98 20.25 -9.76
CA GLY A 154 14.09 19.30 -9.78
C GLY A 154 13.86 18.11 -10.72
N LEU A 155 12.60 17.72 -10.96
CA LEU A 155 12.23 16.62 -11.87
C LEU A 155 12.39 16.97 -13.35
N VAL A 156 12.18 18.24 -13.70
CA VAL A 156 12.31 18.72 -15.10
C VAL A 156 13.73 19.17 -15.45
N ALA A 157 14.59 19.33 -14.45
CA ALA A 157 16.02 19.59 -14.66
C ALA A 157 16.70 18.37 -15.30
N THR A 158 17.74 18.62 -16.10
CA THR A 158 18.58 17.54 -16.68
C THR A 158 19.17 16.63 -15.61
N GLN A 159 19.52 17.23 -14.48
CA GLN A 159 19.85 16.56 -13.22
C GLN A 159 19.29 17.42 -12.07
N PRO A 160 18.64 16.83 -11.05
CA PRO A 160 18.23 17.55 -9.85
C PRO A 160 19.38 18.35 -9.23
N PRO A 161 19.32 19.69 -9.20
CA PRO A 161 20.37 20.48 -8.57
C PRO A 161 20.18 20.49 -7.05
N MET A 162 21.26 20.66 -6.29
CA MET A 162 21.19 20.87 -4.85
C MET A 162 20.43 22.17 -4.49
N HIS A 163 20.64 23.24 -5.27
CA HIS A 163 19.90 24.49 -5.16
C HIS A 163 19.18 24.80 -6.48
N LEU A 164 17.86 24.99 -6.42
CA LEU A 164 17.05 25.33 -7.59
C LEU A 164 17.44 26.67 -8.25
N ASN A 165 18.08 27.58 -7.50
CA ASN A 165 18.60 28.85 -8.04
C ASN A 165 19.97 28.71 -8.76
N GLY A 166 20.48 27.49 -8.91
CA GLY A 166 21.75 27.20 -9.60
C GLY A 166 23.02 27.57 -8.84
N ARG A 167 22.95 28.03 -7.57
CA ARG A 167 24.16 28.29 -6.79
C ARG A 167 24.83 26.98 -6.36
N CYS A 168 26.03 26.73 -6.86
CA CYS A 168 26.92 25.69 -6.35
C CYS A 168 27.55 26.12 -5.02
N ILE A 169 27.71 25.20 -4.06
CA ILE A 169 28.30 25.51 -2.74
C ILE A 169 29.82 25.73 -2.86
N CYS A 170 30.26 26.82 -2.21
CA CYS A 170 31.61 27.14 -1.75
C CYS A 170 32.80 26.71 -2.63
N PRO A 171 33.31 27.59 -3.51
CA PRO A 171 34.61 27.41 -4.16
C PRO A 171 35.78 27.23 -3.17
N SER A 172 35.57 27.65 -1.91
CA SER A 172 36.60 27.76 -0.87
C SER A 172 36.86 26.48 -0.05
N ASP A 173 36.07 25.41 -0.20
CA ASP A 173 36.31 24.15 0.51
C ASP A 173 36.16 22.92 -0.40
N PRO A 174 37.04 22.74 -1.41
CA PRO A 174 36.93 21.67 -2.39
C PRO A 174 37.05 20.26 -1.80
N GLN A 175 37.48 20.10 -0.53
CA GLN A 175 37.75 18.79 0.07
C GLN A 175 36.48 18.04 0.51
N PHE A 176 35.33 18.71 0.60
CA PHE A 176 34.07 18.12 1.07
C PHE A 176 32.86 18.35 0.14
N VAL A 177 33.08 18.73 -1.13
CA VAL A 177 32.00 19.10 -2.08
C VAL A 177 31.69 18.02 -3.12
N GLU A 178 31.93 16.73 -2.84
CA GLU A 178 31.38 15.70 -3.72
C GLU A 178 29.87 15.65 -3.55
N GLU A 179 29.15 16.27 -4.48
CA GLU A 179 27.70 16.19 -4.54
C GLU A 179 27.28 14.78 -4.97
N LYS A 180 26.29 14.23 -4.27
CA LYS A 180 25.70 12.95 -4.65
C LYS A 180 25.01 13.09 -6.00
N GLY A 181 25.16 12.09 -6.86
CA GLY A 181 24.40 11.99 -8.11
C GLY A 181 22.93 11.66 -7.87
N ILE A 182 22.14 12.67 -7.48
CA ILE A 182 20.68 12.53 -7.31
C ILE A 182 20.03 12.48 -8.69
N ARG A 183 19.12 11.53 -8.89
CA ARG A 183 18.35 11.32 -10.11
C ARG A 183 16.91 11.80 -9.91
N ALA A 184 16.21 12.13 -10.99
CA ALA A 184 14.81 12.55 -10.92
C ALA A 184 13.92 11.51 -10.19
N GLU A 185 14.19 10.21 -10.39
CA GLU A 185 13.45 9.15 -9.69
C GLU A 185 13.62 9.19 -8.16
N ASP A 186 14.76 9.64 -7.65
CA ASP A 186 15.01 9.73 -6.21
C ASP A 186 14.12 10.83 -5.58
N LEU A 187 13.81 11.91 -6.33
CA LEU A 187 12.85 12.94 -5.93
C LEU A 187 11.41 12.40 -5.92
N VAL A 188 11.02 11.64 -6.94
CA VAL A 188 9.67 11.02 -7.00
C VAL A 188 9.48 10.03 -5.86
N ILE A 189 10.50 9.21 -5.55
CA ILE A 189 10.48 8.28 -4.41
C ILE A 189 10.27 9.07 -3.10
N GLY A 190 11.05 10.11 -2.85
CA GLY A 190 10.90 10.94 -1.65
C GLY A 190 9.53 11.62 -1.55
N ALA A 191 8.96 12.05 -2.68
CA ALA A 191 7.61 12.61 -2.73
C ALA A 191 6.52 11.57 -2.43
N LEU A 192 6.65 10.35 -2.95
CA LEU A 192 5.75 9.22 -2.64
C LEU A 192 5.79 8.87 -1.14
N GLU A 193 6.99 8.72 -0.58
CA GLU A 193 7.19 8.43 0.84
C GLU A 193 6.58 9.51 1.74
N SER A 194 6.81 10.78 1.39
CA SER A 194 6.25 11.93 2.12
C SER A 194 4.72 12.00 2.00
N ALA A 195 4.16 11.64 0.85
CA ALA A 195 2.72 11.65 0.63
C ALA A 195 2.00 10.57 1.46
N PHE A 196 2.59 9.39 1.60
CA PHE A 196 2.07 8.33 2.47
C PHE A 196 2.10 8.76 3.95
N GLN A 197 3.21 9.36 4.39
CA GLN A 197 3.33 9.90 5.75
C GLN A 197 2.27 10.98 6.03
N GLU A 198 2.08 11.91 5.09
CA GLU A 198 1.07 12.96 5.21
C GLU A 198 -0.36 12.39 5.23
N CYS A 199 -0.66 11.42 4.35
CA CYS A 199 -1.96 10.76 4.29
C CYS A 199 -2.27 9.99 5.58
N ASP A 200 -1.28 9.29 6.16
CA ASP A 200 -1.40 8.61 7.44
C ASP A 200 -1.77 9.59 8.56
N GLU A 201 -1.13 10.76 8.61
CA GLU A 201 -1.44 11.80 9.60
C GLU A 201 -2.85 12.39 9.44
N VAL A 202 -3.33 12.53 8.19
CA VAL A 202 -4.72 12.92 7.94
C VAL A 202 -5.68 11.84 8.44
N ILE A 203 -5.46 10.57 8.06
CA ILE A 203 -6.29 9.44 8.48
C ILE A 203 -6.36 9.34 10.01
N GLY A 204 -5.23 9.46 10.70
CA GLY A 204 -5.18 9.42 12.16
C GLY A 204 -6.04 10.49 12.82
N ARG A 205 -5.99 11.73 12.32
CA ARG A 205 -6.83 12.84 12.84
C ARG A 205 -8.31 12.64 12.57
N GLU A 206 -8.67 12.21 11.35
CA GLU A 206 -10.07 12.03 10.95
C GLU A 206 -10.74 10.86 11.70
N LEU A 207 -10.03 9.74 11.86
CA LEU A 207 -10.54 8.59 12.63
C LEU A 207 -10.70 8.93 14.11
N GLU A 208 -9.74 9.65 14.70
CA GLU A 208 -9.87 10.14 16.08
C GLU A 208 -11.06 11.09 16.26
N ALA A 209 -11.21 12.06 15.35
CA ALA A 209 -12.32 13.03 15.40
C ALA A 209 -13.69 12.36 15.26
N SER A 210 -13.79 11.34 14.41
CA SER A 210 -15.02 10.58 14.16
C SER A 210 -15.30 9.47 15.18
N GLY A 211 -14.34 9.18 16.07
CA GLY A 211 -14.44 8.07 17.03
C GLY A 211 -14.40 6.69 16.37
N GLN A 212 -13.85 6.59 15.15
CA GLN A 212 -13.67 5.33 14.43
C GLN A 212 -12.26 4.79 14.60
N MET A 213 -12.11 3.49 14.39
CA MET A 213 -10.83 2.78 14.39
C MET A 213 -10.61 2.12 13.04
N GLY A 214 -9.43 1.53 12.87
CA GLY A 214 -9.06 0.76 11.69
C GLY A 214 -7.81 1.28 11.00
N GLY A 215 -7.35 0.50 10.05
CA GLY A 215 -6.23 0.80 9.19
C GLY A 215 -6.47 0.24 7.80
N CYS A 216 -5.50 0.45 6.92
CA CYS A 216 -5.50 -0.14 5.60
C CYS A 216 -4.09 -0.31 5.06
N THR A 217 -3.93 -1.22 4.12
CA THR A 217 -2.76 -1.25 3.23
C THR A 217 -2.86 -0.12 2.20
N ALA A 218 -1.76 0.15 1.51
CA ALA A 218 -1.75 1.03 0.35
C ALA A 218 -0.74 0.53 -0.68
N LEU A 219 -1.25 0.13 -1.85
CA LEU A 219 -0.46 -0.22 -3.02
C LEU A 219 -0.77 0.77 -4.15
N VAL A 220 0.22 1.56 -4.54
CA VAL A 220 0.06 2.67 -5.50
C VAL A 220 1.01 2.52 -6.67
N ALA A 221 0.46 2.59 -7.88
CA ALA A 221 1.20 2.77 -9.12
C ALA A 221 1.12 4.24 -9.55
N VAL A 222 2.26 4.86 -9.87
CA VAL A 222 2.33 6.20 -10.48
C VAL A 222 3.12 6.12 -11.77
N SER A 223 2.49 6.49 -12.89
CA SER A 223 3.19 6.69 -14.16
C SER A 223 3.59 8.16 -14.31
N LEU A 224 4.87 8.42 -14.48
CA LEU A 224 5.43 9.77 -14.61
C LEU A 224 6.75 9.73 -15.40
N GLN A 225 6.89 10.59 -16.42
CA GLN A 225 8.11 10.71 -17.26
C GLN A 225 8.67 9.36 -17.76
N GLY A 226 7.84 8.55 -18.42
CA GLY A 226 8.30 7.26 -18.98
C GLY A 226 8.62 6.18 -17.94
N LYS A 227 8.35 6.44 -16.66
CA LYS A 227 8.61 5.50 -15.55
C LYS A 227 7.34 5.17 -14.80
N LEU A 228 7.30 3.96 -14.27
CA LEU A 228 6.24 3.47 -13.41
C LEU A 228 6.80 3.20 -12.01
N TYR A 229 6.31 3.94 -11.03
CA TYR A 229 6.70 3.85 -9.63
C TYR A 229 5.66 3.03 -8.87
N MET A 230 6.09 2.00 -8.16
CA MET A 230 5.23 1.11 -7.39
C MET A 230 5.54 1.27 -5.91
N ALA A 231 4.69 1.98 -5.19
CA ALA A 231 4.80 2.24 -3.77
C ALA A 231 3.88 1.30 -2.98
N ASN A 232 4.45 0.41 -2.17
CA ASN A 232 3.68 -0.55 -1.37
C ASN A 232 3.90 -0.39 0.14
N ALA A 233 2.81 -0.31 0.89
CA ALA A 233 2.76 -0.38 2.34
C ALA A 233 1.65 -1.36 2.77
N GLY A 234 2.00 -2.64 2.92
CA GLY A 234 1.09 -3.71 3.29
C GLY A 234 1.40 -5.01 2.54
N ASP A 235 0.42 -5.90 2.45
CA ASP A 235 0.46 -7.23 1.82
C ASP A 235 -0.33 -7.33 0.50
N SER A 236 -0.89 -6.23 0.01
CA SER A 236 -1.24 -6.11 -1.41
C SER A 236 0.00 -6.27 -2.30
N ARG A 237 -0.16 -6.84 -3.50
CA ARG A 237 0.95 -7.15 -4.39
C ARG A 237 0.70 -6.71 -5.84
N ALA A 238 1.79 -6.29 -6.50
CA ALA A 238 1.83 -5.95 -7.92
C ALA A 238 2.87 -6.79 -8.68
N ILE A 239 2.50 -7.30 -9.85
CA ILE A 239 3.40 -7.99 -10.78
C ILE A 239 3.24 -7.45 -12.19
N LEU A 240 4.34 -7.41 -12.95
CA LEU A 240 4.35 -7.23 -14.39
C LEU A 240 4.25 -8.61 -15.04
N VAL A 241 3.26 -8.78 -15.91
CA VAL A 241 3.10 -9.97 -16.75
C VAL A 241 3.38 -9.58 -18.19
N ARG A 242 4.44 -10.17 -18.74
CA ARG A 242 4.77 -10.12 -20.17
C ARG A 242 4.66 -11.51 -20.78
N ARG A 243 4.81 -11.62 -22.10
CA ARG A 243 4.78 -12.90 -22.83
C ARG A 243 5.69 -13.97 -22.20
N ASP A 244 6.94 -13.63 -21.92
CA ASP A 244 7.97 -14.60 -21.49
C ASP A 244 8.48 -14.35 -20.06
N GLU A 245 7.96 -13.33 -19.38
CA GLU A 245 8.48 -12.87 -18.09
C GLU A 245 7.35 -12.57 -17.08
N ILE A 246 7.60 -12.92 -15.82
CA ILE A 246 6.82 -12.45 -14.67
C ILE A 246 7.80 -11.70 -13.78
N ARG A 247 7.58 -10.40 -13.60
CA ARG A 247 8.47 -9.56 -12.80
C ARG A 247 7.71 -9.00 -11.58
N PRO A 248 8.09 -9.35 -10.35
CA PRO A 248 7.54 -8.70 -9.16
C PRO A 248 7.83 -7.20 -9.19
N LEU A 249 6.80 -6.38 -8.97
CA LEU A 249 6.92 -4.92 -8.86
C LEU A 249 6.72 -4.43 -7.42
N SER A 250 6.22 -5.26 -6.52
CA SER A 250 6.20 -4.97 -5.09
C SER A 250 6.52 -6.22 -4.26
N PHE A 251 6.83 -6.00 -2.99
CA PHE A 251 7.01 -7.04 -1.98
C PHE A 251 6.03 -6.82 -0.83
N GLU A 252 5.54 -7.91 -0.26
CA GLU A 252 4.57 -7.90 0.85
C GLU A 252 5.26 -7.63 2.19
N PHE A 253 4.63 -6.79 3.01
CA PHE A 253 5.15 -6.35 4.29
C PHE A 253 4.36 -6.90 5.47
N THR A 254 4.66 -8.15 5.82
CA THR A 254 4.08 -8.84 6.97
C THR A 254 4.99 -8.71 8.20
N PRO A 255 4.48 -9.00 9.41
CA PRO A 255 5.30 -9.09 10.61
C PRO A 255 6.50 -10.05 10.45
N GLU A 256 6.34 -11.12 9.68
CA GLU A 256 7.43 -12.08 9.42
C GLU A 256 8.50 -11.51 8.48
N THR A 257 8.11 -10.83 7.39
CA THR A 257 9.07 -10.26 6.43
C THR A 257 9.87 -9.10 7.04
N GLU A 258 9.26 -8.34 7.95
CA GLU A 258 9.90 -7.20 8.63
C GLU A 258 10.38 -7.52 10.05
N ARG A 259 10.48 -8.81 10.39
CA ARG A 259 10.83 -9.30 11.73
C ARG A 259 12.09 -8.67 12.31
N GLN A 260 13.17 -8.51 11.53
CA GLN A 260 14.42 -7.90 12.02
C GLN A 260 14.20 -6.47 12.48
N ARG A 261 13.47 -5.67 11.71
CA ARG A 261 13.14 -4.28 12.06
C ARG A 261 12.30 -4.23 13.33
N ILE A 262 11.28 -5.07 13.41
CA ILE A 262 10.34 -5.12 14.55
C ILE A 262 11.09 -5.52 15.83
N GLN A 263 11.94 -6.56 15.77
CA GLN A 263 12.78 -6.97 16.90
C GLN A 263 13.85 -5.92 17.25
N GLN A 264 14.45 -5.24 16.25
CA GLN A 264 15.41 -4.17 16.48
C GLN A 264 14.76 -3.03 17.26
N LEU A 265 13.53 -2.64 16.90
CA LEU A 265 12.79 -1.61 17.61
C LEU A 265 12.51 -2.03 19.05
N ALA A 266 12.06 -3.27 19.26
CA ALA A 266 11.84 -3.84 20.58
C ALA A 266 13.13 -4.03 21.42
N PHE A 267 14.29 -4.15 20.76
CA PHE A 267 15.59 -4.16 21.42
C PHE A 267 16.00 -2.76 21.90
N VAL A 268 15.79 -1.74 21.07
CA VAL A 268 16.14 -0.34 21.40
C VAL A 268 15.14 0.28 22.40
N TYR A 269 13.86 -0.09 22.31
CA TYR A 269 12.76 0.41 23.14
C TYR A 269 11.98 -0.74 23.80
N PRO A 270 12.57 -1.46 24.77
CA PRO A 270 11.94 -2.60 25.43
C PRO A 270 10.64 -2.25 26.17
N GLU A 271 10.43 -0.98 26.53
CA GLU A 271 9.19 -0.48 27.13
C GLU A 271 7.97 -0.66 26.24
N LEU A 272 8.14 -0.72 24.90
CA LEU A 272 7.05 -1.01 23.96
C LEU A 272 6.47 -2.41 24.13
N LEU A 273 7.21 -3.32 24.76
CA LEU A 273 6.75 -4.69 25.04
C LEU A 273 5.93 -4.79 26.33
N ALA A 274 5.89 -3.71 27.14
CA ALA A 274 5.24 -3.63 28.45
C ALA A 274 5.54 -4.79 29.41
N GLY A 275 6.65 -5.50 29.22
CA GLY A 275 6.98 -6.69 29.98
C GLY A 275 6.20 -7.96 29.59
N GLU A 276 5.21 -7.87 28.70
CA GLU A 276 4.31 -8.97 28.29
C GLU A 276 4.86 -9.79 27.11
N PHE A 277 5.65 -9.14 26.25
CA PHE A 277 6.20 -9.74 25.04
C PHE A 277 7.71 -9.97 25.14
N THR A 278 8.18 -11.01 24.45
CA THR A 278 9.60 -11.22 24.16
C THR A 278 9.88 -10.82 22.72
N ARG A 279 10.96 -10.07 22.52
CA ARG A 279 11.47 -9.80 21.17
C ARG A 279 12.10 -11.04 20.55
N LEU A 280 12.62 -11.97 21.36
CA LEU A 280 13.27 -13.17 20.83
C LEU A 280 12.24 -14.05 20.14
N GLU A 281 12.63 -14.61 19.01
CA GLU A 281 11.81 -15.59 18.33
C GLU A 281 12.32 -17.00 18.63
N PHE A 282 11.38 -17.90 18.83
CA PHE A 282 11.58 -19.33 19.01
C PHE A 282 10.75 -20.06 17.96
N PRO A 283 11.15 -21.26 17.49
CA PRO A 283 10.39 -22.01 16.48
C PRO A 283 8.96 -22.36 16.89
N ARG A 284 8.67 -22.32 18.19
CA ARG A 284 7.33 -22.43 18.77
C ARG A 284 7.26 -21.62 20.05
N ARG A 285 6.05 -21.34 20.54
CA ARG A 285 5.83 -20.80 21.88
C ARG A 285 6.44 -21.74 22.94
N LEU A 286 7.24 -21.17 23.83
CA LEU A 286 7.84 -21.89 24.95
C LEU A 286 6.83 -22.06 26.09
N LYS A 287 6.99 -23.13 26.86
CA LYS A 287 6.18 -23.49 28.03
C LYS A 287 7.07 -23.66 29.26
N GLY A 288 6.46 -23.84 30.44
CA GLY A 288 7.19 -24.03 31.70
C GLY A 288 8.23 -25.15 31.65
N ASP A 289 7.92 -26.25 30.96
CA ASP A 289 8.81 -27.41 30.83
C ASP A 289 10.09 -27.12 30.00
N ASP A 290 10.08 -26.04 29.22
CA ASP A 290 11.26 -25.62 28.45
C ASP A 290 12.28 -24.88 29.34
N LEU A 291 11.91 -24.44 30.55
CA LEU A 291 12.79 -23.67 31.44
C LEU A 291 14.09 -24.42 31.72
N GLY A 292 15.22 -23.72 31.56
CA GLY A 292 16.53 -24.30 31.75
C GLY A 292 17.00 -25.21 30.61
N GLN A 293 16.17 -25.54 29.61
CA GLN A 293 16.59 -26.29 28.43
C GLN A 293 17.35 -25.40 27.45
N LYS A 294 18.16 -26.01 26.57
CA LYS A 294 18.75 -25.31 25.42
C LYS A 294 17.81 -25.44 24.23
N VAL A 295 17.34 -24.31 23.69
CA VAL A 295 16.40 -24.26 22.56
C VAL A 295 16.91 -23.36 21.46
N LEU A 296 16.42 -23.58 20.24
CA LEU A 296 16.66 -22.71 19.09
C LEU A 296 16.03 -21.34 19.32
N PHE A 297 16.76 -20.28 19.01
CA PHE A 297 16.26 -18.90 19.05
C PHE A 297 16.92 -18.03 17.99
N ARG A 298 16.31 -16.88 17.70
CA ARG A 298 16.95 -15.80 16.94
C ARG A 298 16.53 -14.41 17.45
N ASP A 299 17.44 -13.45 17.37
CA ASP A 299 17.23 -12.04 17.73
C ASP A 299 17.40 -11.15 16.46
N HIS A 300 17.20 -9.84 16.62
CA HIS A 300 17.16 -8.85 15.54
C HIS A 300 18.37 -8.89 14.59
N HIS A 301 19.58 -9.15 15.10
CA HIS A 301 20.83 -9.17 14.32
C HIS A 301 21.10 -10.51 13.63
N MET A 302 20.20 -11.49 13.76
CA MET A 302 20.38 -12.84 13.22
C MET A 302 19.39 -13.08 12.07
N SER A 303 19.89 -13.54 10.92
CA SER A 303 19.06 -14.14 9.87
C SER A 303 18.85 -15.64 10.10
N GLY A 304 19.85 -16.33 10.66
CA GLY A 304 19.79 -17.74 11.07
C GLY A 304 19.36 -17.96 12.52
N TRP A 305 19.64 -19.15 13.05
CA TRP A 305 19.28 -19.58 14.42
C TRP A 305 20.53 -19.88 15.26
N SER A 306 20.41 -19.75 16.58
CA SER A 306 21.40 -20.19 17.57
C SER A 306 20.70 -20.92 18.73
N TYR A 307 21.45 -21.37 19.74
CA TYR A 307 20.89 -21.99 20.95
C TYR A 307 21.13 -21.14 22.18
N LYS A 308 20.10 -20.96 23.02
CA LYS A 308 20.22 -20.36 24.35
C LYS A 308 19.56 -21.24 25.41
N ARG A 309 19.98 -21.05 26.66
CA ARG A 309 19.24 -21.60 27.80
C ARG A 309 17.97 -20.76 28.02
N VAL A 310 16.83 -21.42 28.20
CA VAL A 310 15.53 -20.76 28.43
C VAL A 310 15.48 -20.18 29.84
N GLU A 311 15.07 -18.92 29.91
CA GLU A 311 14.84 -18.14 31.11
C GLU A 311 13.34 -17.80 31.24
N LYS A 312 12.92 -17.36 32.44
CA LYS A 312 11.50 -17.00 32.69
C LYS A 312 10.99 -15.90 31.75
N SER A 313 11.86 -14.97 31.34
CA SER A 313 11.56 -13.89 30.39
C SER A 313 11.27 -14.39 28.98
N ASP A 314 11.75 -15.57 28.60
CA ASP A 314 11.51 -16.17 27.28
C ASP A 314 10.12 -16.80 27.16
N LEU A 315 9.43 -17.02 28.28
CA LEU A 315 8.06 -17.56 28.32
C LEU A 315 6.98 -16.52 28.01
N LYS A 316 7.38 -15.26 27.83
CA LYS A 316 6.50 -14.16 27.40
C LYS A 316 5.90 -14.43 26.02
N TYR A 317 4.86 -13.68 25.66
CA TYR A 317 4.26 -13.81 24.34
C TYR A 317 5.26 -13.42 23.24
N PRO A 318 5.29 -14.14 22.11
CA PRO A 318 6.18 -13.76 21.02
C PRO A 318 5.72 -12.44 20.39
N LEU A 319 6.67 -11.59 20.03
CA LEU A 319 6.41 -10.33 19.34
C LEU A 319 5.69 -10.54 17.98
N ILE A 320 5.98 -11.65 17.30
CA ILE A 320 5.32 -12.09 16.07
C ILE A 320 4.74 -13.48 16.34
N HIS A 321 3.41 -13.59 16.26
CA HIS A 321 2.68 -14.83 16.54
C HIS A 321 2.20 -15.47 15.24
N GLY A 322 2.38 -16.78 15.06
CA GLY A 322 2.01 -17.46 13.82
C GLY A 322 3.14 -17.47 12.79
N GLN A 323 2.86 -17.98 11.59
CA GLN A 323 3.82 -18.13 10.50
C GLN A 323 3.15 -17.83 9.16
N GLY A 324 3.94 -17.38 8.18
CA GLY A 324 3.43 -17.01 6.86
C GLY A 324 2.32 -15.96 6.98
N ARG A 325 1.24 -16.16 6.21
CA ARG A 325 0.06 -15.27 6.15
C ARG A 325 -0.72 -15.20 7.47
N GLN A 326 -0.55 -16.17 8.37
CA GLN A 326 -1.16 -16.16 9.70
C GLN A 326 -0.30 -15.42 10.74
N ALA A 327 0.88 -14.90 10.36
CA ALA A 327 1.70 -14.10 11.24
C ALA A 327 0.93 -12.83 11.68
N ARG A 328 1.00 -12.52 12.98
CA ARG A 328 0.37 -11.36 13.59
C ARG A 328 1.36 -10.64 14.49
N LEU A 329 1.55 -9.34 14.25
CA LEU A 329 2.30 -8.45 15.12
C LEU A 329 1.55 -8.32 16.44
N LEU A 330 2.23 -8.65 17.55
CA LEU A 330 1.67 -8.66 18.90
C LEU A 330 0.37 -9.48 19.02
N GLY A 331 0.17 -10.47 18.14
CA GLY A 331 -1.04 -11.28 18.08
C GLY A 331 -2.28 -10.52 17.57
N THR A 332 -2.13 -9.32 17.02
CA THR A 332 -3.25 -8.45 16.65
C THR A 332 -3.32 -8.17 15.15
N LEU A 333 -2.25 -7.72 14.49
CA LEU A 333 -2.32 -7.23 13.11
C LEU A 333 -1.51 -8.06 12.10
N ALA A 334 -2.06 -8.33 10.92
CA ALA A 334 -1.47 -9.15 9.86
C ALA A 334 -0.39 -8.44 9.03
N VAL A 335 -0.36 -7.11 9.07
CA VAL A 335 0.58 -6.27 8.34
C VAL A 335 1.56 -5.57 9.27
N SER A 336 2.72 -5.21 8.73
CA SER A 336 3.77 -4.43 9.42
C SER A 336 3.94 -3.02 8.88
N ARG A 337 3.25 -2.71 7.78
CA ARG A 337 3.16 -1.40 7.15
C ARG A 337 1.72 -1.13 6.71
N GLY A 338 1.32 0.13 6.73
CA GLY A 338 -0.04 0.56 6.39
C GLY A 338 -0.37 1.94 6.92
N LEU A 339 -1.57 2.42 6.60
CA LEU A 339 -2.11 3.71 7.00
C LEU A 339 -3.17 3.51 8.09
N GLY A 340 -3.26 4.42 9.06
CA GLY A 340 -4.22 4.32 10.17
C GLY A 340 -3.67 3.58 11.38
N ASP A 341 -4.53 2.86 12.11
CA ASP A 341 -4.22 2.12 13.35
C ASP A 341 -3.59 2.96 14.48
N HIS A 342 -3.81 4.29 14.48
CA HIS A 342 -3.20 5.21 15.42
C HIS A 342 -3.60 4.93 16.87
N GLN A 343 -4.81 4.45 17.09
CA GLN A 343 -5.37 4.11 18.40
C GLN A 343 -5.48 2.59 18.62
N LEU A 344 -4.95 1.76 17.69
CA LEU A 344 -5.02 0.30 17.79
C LEU A 344 -4.14 -0.21 18.94
N ARG A 345 -4.72 -1.08 19.77
CA ARG A 345 -4.07 -1.69 20.94
C ARG A 345 -4.19 -3.20 20.89
N VAL A 346 -3.24 -3.87 21.52
CA VAL A 346 -3.37 -5.30 21.82
C VAL A 346 -4.58 -5.48 22.74
N LEU A 347 -5.42 -6.47 22.42
CA LEU A 347 -6.67 -6.76 23.12
C LEU A 347 -6.49 -6.75 24.64
N ASP A 348 -7.38 -6.05 25.34
CA ASP A 348 -7.40 -5.91 26.81
C ASP A 348 -6.12 -5.33 27.44
N THR A 349 -5.31 -4.60 26.67
CA THR A 349 -4.10 -3.93 27.16
C THR A 349 -3.99 -2.46 26.72
N ASN A 350 -2.99 -1.76 27.27
CA ASN A 350 -2.59 -0.42 26.82
C ASN A 350 -1.43 -0.42 25.81
N ILE A 351 -1.06 -1.58 25.27
CA ILE A 351 0.09 -1.72 24.37
C ILE A 351 -0.35 -1.29 22.97
N GLN A 352 0.25 -0.20 22.46
CA GLN A 352 -0.06 0.33 21.13
C GLN A 352 0.70 -0.42 20.03
N LEU A 353 0.05 -0.62 18.89
CA LEU A 353 0.67 -1.23 17.71
C LEU A 353 1.43 -0.21 16.85
N LYS A 354 0.92 1.02 16.75
CA LYS A 354 1.43 2.06 15.83
C LYS A 354 2.95 2.26 15.85
N PRO A 355 3.69 2.19 16.99
CA PRO A 355 5.15 2.33 16.98
C PRO A 355 5.88 1.29 16.10
N PHE A 356 5.30 0.11 15.92
CA PHE A 356 5.86 -0.96 15.10
C PHE A 356 5.40 -0.91 13.62
N LEU A 357 4.35 -0.14 13.32
CA LEU A 357 3.73 -0.02 12.00
C LEU A 357 4.31 1.18 11.23
N LEU A 358 4.88 0.95 10.04
CA LEU A 358 5.34 2.03 9.17
C LEU A 358 4.25 2.43 8.18
N SER A 359 4.00 3.72 8.04
CA SER A 359 3.21 4.25 6.92
C SER A 359 4.03 4.44 5.65
N VAL A 360 5.36 4.49 5.76
CA VAL A 360 6.26 4.71 4.62
C VAL A 360 6.34 3.47 3.73
N PRO A 361 6.05 3.60 2.42
CA PRO A 361 6.07 2.49 1.48
C PRO A 361 7.51 2.08 1.13
N GLN A 362 7.68 0.89 0.56
CA GLN A 362 8.81 0.63 -0.33
C GLN A 362 8.41 1.02 -1.75
N VAL A 363 9.28 1.76 -2.44
CA VAL A 363 9.07 2.16 -3.83
C VAL A 363 10.00 1.35 -4.74
N THR A 364 9.45 0.69 -5.74
CA THR A 364 10.23 0.16 -6.87
C THR A 364 9.99 1.02 -8.11
N VAL A 365 10.97 1.05 -9.00
CA VAL A 365 10.92 1.84 -10.24
C VAL A 365 11.08 0.90 -11.41
N LEU A 366 10.13 0.96 -12.33
CA LEU A 366 10.19 0.33 -13.64
C LEU A 366 10.40 1.43 -14.68
N ASP A 367 11.53 1.39 -15.37
CA ASP A 367 11.77 2.23 -16.53
C ASP A 367 11.00 1.61 -17.72
N VAL A 368 9.88 2.25 -18.08
CA VAL A 368 8.94 1.73 -19.07
C VAL A 368 9.45 1.98 -20.48
N ASP A 369 10.13 3.11 -20.70
CA ASP A 369 10.73 3.49 -21.99
C ASP A 369 11.88 2.56 -22.40
N GLN A 370 12.53 1.90 -21.43
CA GLN A 370 13.56 0.88 -21.70
C GLN A 370 13.00 -0.50 -22.04
N LEU A 371 11.68 -0.70 -22.00
CA LEU A 371 11.05 -1.98 -22.31
C LEU A 371 10.50 -2.01 -23.74
N GLU A 372 10.77 -3.10 -24.46
CA GLU A 372 10.04 -3.42 -25.69
C GLU A 372 8.64 -3.96 -25.35
N LEU A 373 7.71 -3.05 -25.08
CA LEU A 373 6.35 -3.39 -24.66
C LEU A 373 5.51 -3.98 -25.78
N GLN A 374 4.84 -5.08 -25.49
CA GLN A 374 3.84 -5.69 -26.36
C GLN A 374 2.42 -5.32 -25.94
N GLU A 375 1.46 -5.44 -26.86
CA GLU A 375 0.06 -5.04 -26.65
C GLU A 375 -0.63 -5.72 -25.45
N ASP A 376 -0.13 -6.89 -25.05
CA ASP A 376 -0.67 -7.70 -23.96
C ASP A 376 0.21 -7.64 -22.69
N ASP A 377 1.23 -6.78 -22.65
CA ASP A 377 2.04 -6.53 -21.45
C ASP A 377 1.24 -5.67 -20.45
N VAL A 378 0.99 -6.23 -19.27
CA VAL A 378 0.14 -5.61 -18.24
C VAL A 378 0.79 -5.66 -16.86
N VAL A 379 0.45 -4.68 -16.03
CA VAL A 379 0.63 -4.77 -14.58
C VAL A 379 -0.66 -5.23 -13.94
N VAL A 380 -0.56 -6.28 -13.12
CA VAL A 380 -1.65 -6.73 -12.25
C VAL A 380 -1.35 -6.26 -10.83
N MET A 381 -2.24 -5.44 -10.26
CA MET A 381 -2.23 -5.06 -8.85
C MET A 381 -3.45 -5.70 -8.20
N ALA A 382 -3.29 -6.32 -7.03
CA ALA A 382 -4.44 -6.84 -6.29
C ALA A 382 -4.21 -6.85 -4.77
N THR A 383 -5.30 -6.88 -4.03
CA THR A 383 -5.34 -7.11 -2.57
C THR A 383 -4.98 -8.56 -2.24
N ASP A 384 -4.67 -8.84 -0.96
CA ASP A 384 -4.17 -10.14 -0.53
C ASP A 384 -5.18 -11.27 -0.83
N GLY A 385 -6.48 -10.98 -0.83
CA GLY A 385 -7.54 -11.93 -1.15
C GLY A 385 -7.41 -12.60 -2.52
N LEU A 386 -6.73 -11.98 -3.51
CA LEU A 386 -6.36 -12.66 -4.77
C LEU A 386 -5.15 -13.58 -4.54
N TRP A 387 -4.10 -13.02 -3.95
CA TRP A 387 -2.79 -13.63 -3.82
C TRP A 387 -2.76 -14.77 -2.80
N ASP A 388 -3.76 -14.81 -1.92
CA ASP A 388 -3.98 -15.86 -0.95
C ASP A 388 -4.35 -17.18 -1.60
N VAL A 389 -4.94 -17.13 -2.80
CA VAL A 389 -5.41 -18.33 -3.51
C VAL A 389 -4.76 -18.53 -4.88
N LEU A 390 -4.12 -17.50 -5.46
CA LEU A 390 -3.41 -17.59 -6.73
C LEU A 390 -1.93 -17.22 -6.61
N SER A 391 -1.07 -18.07 -7.17
CA SER A 391 0.35 -17.77 -7.37
C SER A 391 0.56 -16.77 -8.52
N ASN A 392 1.76 -16.19 -8.59
CA ASN A 392 2.14 -15.30 -9.68
C ASN A 392 2.07 -16.02 -11.05
N GLU A 393 2.45 -17.29 -11.09
CA GLU A 393 2.43 -18.13 -12.29
C GLU A 393 1.00 -18.43 -12.75
N GLN A 394 0.08 -18.68 -11.81
CA GLN A 394 -1.34 -18.89 -12.14
C GLN A 394 -1.98 -17.62 -12.69
N VAL A 395 -1.73 -16.46 -12.07
CA VAL A 395 -2.19 -15.16 -12.58
C VAL A 395 -1.61 -14.89 -13.96
N ALA A 396 -0.30 -15.07 -14.15
CA ALA A 396 0.35 -14.88 -15.44
C ALA A 396 -0.20 -15.83 -16.53
N TRP A 397 -0.48 -17.09 -16.17
CA TRP A 397 -1.11 -18.04 -17.08
C TRP A 397 -2.50 -17.59 -17.52
N LEU A 398 -3.34 -17.09 -16.59
CA LEU A 398 -4.66 -16.54 -16.90
C LEU A 398 -4.55 -15.33 -17.84
N VAL A 399 -3.64 -14.39 -17.55
CA VAL A 399 -3.39 -13.21 -18.39
C VAL A 399 -2.99 -13.62 -19.81
N ARG A 400 -1.99 -14.49 -19.95
CA ARG A 400 -1.45 -14.96 -21.24
C ARG A 400 -2.44 -15.81 -22.04
N SER A 401 -3.36 -16.50 -21.36
CA SER A 401 -4.39 -17.31 -22.02
C SER A 401 -5.57 -16.45 -22.50
N PHE A 402 -5.82 -15.32 -21.83
CA PHE A 402 -6.99 -14.47 -22.11
C PHE A 402 -6.71 -13.36 -23.12
N LEU A 403 -5.64 -12.57 -22.93
CA LEU A 403 -5.43 -11.34 -23.70
C LEU A 403 -5.25 -11.56 -25.22
N PRO A 404 -4.43 -12.52 -25.70
CA PRO A 404 -4.21 -12.71 -27.14
C PRO A 404 -5.49 -13.07 -27.91
N GLY A 405 -6.47 -13.72 -27.27
CA GLY A 405 -7.75 -14.08 -27.88
C GLY A 405 -8.81 -12.97 -27.83
N ASN A 406 -8.52 -11.83 -27.20
CA ASN A 406 -9.49 -10.77 -26.92
C ASN A 406 -8.97 -9.37 -27.31
N GLN A 407 -8.04 -9.27 -28.28
CA GLN A 407 -7.41 -7.99 -28.65
C GLN A 407 -8.41 -6.96 -29.20
N GLU A 408 -9.42 -7.41 -29.94
CA GLU A 408 -10.48 -6.57 -30.51
C GLU A 408 -11.54 -6.12 -29.48
N ASP A 409 -11.50 -6.64 -28.25
CA ASP A 409 -12.46 -6.28 -27.22
C ASP A 409 -12.00 -5.04 -26.43
N PRO A 410 -12.69 -3.89 -26.56
CA PRO A 410 -12.31 -2.67 -25.85
C PRO A 410 -12.39 -2.81 -24.32
N HIS A 411 -13.05 -3.84 -23.81
CA HIS A 411 -13.20 -4.12 -22.39
C HIS A 411 -12.36 -5.32 -21.91
N ARG A 412 -11.38 -5.79 -22.70
CA ARG A 412 -10.57 -6.98 -22.38
C ARG A 412 -9.91 -6.91 -21.00
N PHE A 413 -9.39 -5.76 -20.58
CA PHE A 413 -8.74 -5.62 -19.26
C PHE A 413 -9.73 -5.70 -18.10
N SER A 414 -10.93 -5.11 -18.24
CA SER A 414 -12.00 -5.24 -17.24
C SER A 414 -12.55 -6.67 -17.17
N LYS A 415 -12.61 -7.39 -18.29
CA LYS A 415 -12.97 -8.80 -18.31
C LYS A 415 -11.89 -9.68 -17.70
N LEU A 416 -10.62 -9.38 -17.94
CA LEU A 416 -9.49 -10.05 -17.30
C LEU A 416 -9.51 -9.85 -15.78
N ALA A 417 -9.73 -8.62 -15.29
CA ALA A 417 -9.87 -8.35 -13.86
C ALA A 417 -11.02 -9.17 -13.25
N GLN A 418 -12.17 -9.24 -13.92
CA GLN A 418 -13.28 -10.11 -13.51
C GLN A 418 -12.87 -11.59 -13.52
N MET A 419 -12.21 -12.09 -14.57
CA MET A 419 -11.80 -13.49 -14.68
C MET A 419 -10.82 -13.90 -13.56
N LEU A 420 -9.89 -13.00 -13.20
CA LEU A 420 -8.99 -13.20 -12.06
C LEU A 420 -9.78 -13.38 -10.76
N ILE A 421 -10.80 -12.55 -10.52
CA ILE A 421 -11.69 -12.68 -9.35
C ILE A 421 -12.53 -13.95 -9.41
N HIS A 422 -13.12 -14.32 -10.55
CA HIS A 422 -13.88 -15.58 -10.64
C HIS A 422 -13.02 -16.80 -10.33
N SER A 423 -11.70 -16.71 -10.60
CA SER A 423 -10.75 -17.78 -10.27
C SER A 423 -10.51 -17.93 -8.76
N THR A 424 -10.93 -16.96 -7.93
CA THR A 424 -10.86 -17.05 -6.45
C THR A 424 -12.13 -17.62 -5.82
N GLN A 425 -13.19 -17.87 -6.59
CA GLN A 425 -14.48 -18.33 -6.07
C GLN A 425 -14.60 -19.85 -5.92
N GLY A 426 -13.59 -20.62 -6.37
CA GLY A 426 -13.64 -22.08 -6.46
C GLY A 426 -14.44 -22.57 -7.68
N LYS A 427 -14.22 -23.83 -8.08
CA LYS A 427 -15.03 -24.52 -9.09
C LYS A 427 -16.03 -25.41 -8.36
N GLU A 428 -17.33 -25.29 -8.65
CA GLU A 428 -18.37 -26.18 -8.07
C GLU A 428 -18.07 -27.68 -8.34
N ASP A 429 -17.36 -28.03 -9.42
CA ASP A 429 -17.25 -29.41 -9.92
C ASP A 429 -15.83 -30.03 -9.95
N SER A 430 -14.83 -29.48 -9.27
CA SER A 430 -13.48 -30.08 -9.25
C SER A 430 -13.22 -30.87 -7.96
N LEU A 431 -13.61 -32.14 -7.93
CA LEU A 431 -13.32 -33.11 -6.86
C LEU A 431 -11.83 -33.51 -6.75
N THR A 432 -10.92 -32.92 -7.53
CA THR A 432 -9.52 -33.43 -7.66
C THR A 432 -8.41 -32.44 -7.33
N GLU A 433 -8.69 -31.16 -7.15
CA GLU A 433 -7.75 -30.22 -6.54
C GLU A 433 -8.58 -29.35 -5.60
N GLU A 434 -8.19 -29.27 -4.33
CA GLU A 434 -8.81 -28.37 -3.35
C GLU A 434 -8.73 -26.93 -3.88
N GLY A 435 -9.73 -26.53 -4.66
CA GLY A 435 -9.81 -25.18 -5.20
C GLY A 435 -9.93 -24.22 -4.03
N GLN A 436 -8.84 -23.53 -3.69
CA GLN A 436 -8.82 -22.60 -2.58
C GLN A 436 -9.74 -21.43 -2.92
N VAL A 437 -10.83 -21.32 -2.15
CA VAL A 437 -11.77 -20.19 -2.23
C VAL A 437 -11.22 -19.05 -1.38
N SER A 438 -11.21 -17.84 -1.92
CA SER A 438 -10.88 -16.66 -1.12
C SER A 438 -12.04 -16.32 -0.20
N TYR A 439 -11.71 -16.17 1.08
CA TYR A 439 -12.57 -15.67 2.15
C TYR A 439 -12.22 -14.24 2.52
N ASP A 440 -11.55 -13.50 1.63
CA ASP A 440 -11.35 -12.06 1.78
C ASP A 440 -12.10 -11.26 0.71
N ASP A 441 -12.19 -9.95 0.94
CA ASP A 441 -12.50 -9.03 -0.14
C ASP A 441 -11.39 -9.12 -1.20
N VAL A 442 -11.76 -8.99 -2.48
CA VAL A 442 -10.76 -9.04 -3.56
C VAL A 442 -10.99 -7.88 -4.51
N SER A 443 -9.95 -7.08 -4.71
CA SER A 443 -9.92 -5.97 -5.65
C SER A 443 -8.71 -6.08 -6.56
N VAL A 444 -8.93 -5.90 -7.87
CA VAL A 444 -7.91 -6.13 -8.90
C VAL A 444 -7.89 -4.98 -9.90
N PHE A 445 -6.71 -4.41 -10.13
CA PHE A 445 -6.42 -3.60 -11.31
C PHE A 445 -5.61 -4.40 -12.34
N VAL A 446 -5.96 -4.21 -13.61
CA VAL A 446 -5.17 -4.67 -14.77
C VAL A 446 -4.82 -3.45 -15.60
N ILE A 447 -3.56 -3.02 -15.58
CA ILE A 447 -3.10 -1.79 -16.22
C ILE A 447 -2.26 -2.17 -17.44
N PRO A 448 -2.72 -1.89 -18.68
CA PRO A 448 -1.89 -2.10 -19.86
C PRO A 448 -0.75 -1.09 -19.93
N LEU A 449 0.41 -1.53 -20.38
CA LEU A 449 1.57 -0.67 -20.55
C LEU A 449 1.74 -0.16 -21.99
N HIS A 450 1.18 -0.86 -22.97
CA HIS A 450 1.37 -0.56 -24.40
C HIS A 450 0.52 0.60 -24.94
N SER A 451 -0.37 1.22 -24.16
CA SER A 451 -1.29 2.28 -24.63
C SER A 451 -0.61 3.63 -24.96
N GLN A 452 0.67 3.60 -25.32
CA GLN A 452 1.63 4.69 -25.52
C GLN A 452 1.39 5.58 -26.78
N GLY A 453 0.26 5.48 -27.48
CA GLY A 453 0.15 6.05 -28.84
C GLY A 453 -1.01 7.00 -29.21
N GLN A 454 -2.01 7.24 -28.35
CA GLN A 454 -3.23 7.96 -28.79
C GLN A 454 -3.56 9.27 -28.05
N GLU A 455 -2.81 9.71 -27.03
CA GLU A 455 -3.03 11.04 -26.42
C GLU A 455 -2.13 12.16 -26.98
N SER A 456 -1.45 11.96 -28.12
CA SER A 456 -0.65 13.00 -28.78
C SER A 456 -1.01 13.20 -30.26
N SER A 457 -2.29 13.36 -30.59
CA SER A 457 -2.71 14.00 -31.85
C SER A 457 -4.15 14.50 -31.82
N ASP A 458 -4.55 15.24 -30.77
CA ASP A 458 -5.66 16.19 -30.91
C ASP A 458 -5.04 17.59 -30.89
N HIS A 459 -5.10 18.20 -32.07
CA HIS A 459 -4.55 19.49 -32.48
C HIS A 459 -5.05 20.70 -31.68
#